data_AF-A0A3S4JW37-F1
#
_entry.id   AF-A0A3S4JW37-F1
#
_cell.length_a   1.000
_cell.length_b   1.000
_cell.length_c   1.000
_cell.angle_alpha   90.00
_cell.angle_beta   90.00
_cell.angle_gamma   90.00
#
_symmetry.space_group_name_H-M   'P 1'
#
loop_
_entity.id
_entity.type
_entity.pdbx_description
1 polymer ?
#
loop_
_entity_poly.entity_id
_entity_poly.type
_entity_poly.pdbx_seq_one_letter_code
_entity_poly.pdbx_strand_id
1 'polypeptide(L)'
;MEKTLLCESGEEAIGLARDNVLDLILMDIQMPNIDGIRTSELIRQLPHHNSTPIVAVTAHAVSGEREHLLQAGMDDYLAKPIDERC
;
A
#
# COMPACT_ATOMS: atom_id res chain seq x y z
N MET A 1 20.72 7.72 -2.72
CA MET A 1 19.99 7.77 -4.00
C MET A 1 18.57 7.37 -3.67
N GLU A 2 17.62 8.24 -3.96
CA GLU A 2 16.20 7.92 -3.81
C GLU A 2 15.83 6.97 -4.96
N LYS A 3 15.38 5.75 -4.62
CA LYS A 3 14.99 4.73 -5.60
C LYS A 3 13.50 4.47 -5.45
N THR A 4 12.74 4.93 -6.43
CA THR A 4 11.30 4.65 -6.51
C THR A 4 11.06 3.47 -7.45
N LEU A 5 10.28 2.51 -7.00
CA LEU A 5 9.80 1.40 -7.82
C LEU A 5 8.31 1.59 -8.07
N LEU A 6 7.90 1.49 -9.33
CA LEU A 6 6.51 1.62 -9.75
C LEU A 6 6.03 0.28 -10.31
N CYS A 7 4.79 -0.05 -10.03
CA CYS A 7 4.10 -1.24 -10.53
C CYS A 7 2.63 -0.91 -10.79
N GLU A 8 2.00 -1.70 -11.67
CA GLU A 8 0.61 -1.47 -12.10
C GLU A 8 -0.37 -2.51 -11.52
N SER A 9 0.13 -3.47 -10.74
CA SER A 9 -0.69 -4.53 -10.13
C SER A 9 -0.16 -5.00 -8.78
N GLY A 10 -1.05 -5.58 -7.97
CA GLY A 10 -0.68 -6.19 -6.70
C GLY A 10 0.30 -7.36 -6.84
N GLU A 11 0.24 -8.11 -7.94
CA GLU A 11 1.15 -9.24 -8.21
C GLU A 11 2.58 -8.75 -8.47
N GLU A 12 2.74 -7.69 -9.26
CA GLU A 12 4.03 -7.02 -9.46
C GLU A 12 4.56 -6.42 -8.17
N ALA A 13 3.70 -5.76 -7.38
CA ALA A 13 4.08 -5.17 -6.10
C ALA A 13 4.67 -6.22 -5.14
N ILE A 14 4.02 -7.39 -5.04
CA ILE A 14 4.53 -8.52 -4.24
C ILE A 14 5.86 -9.03 -4.77
N GLY A 15 6.03 -9.12 -6.09
CA GLY A 15 7.30 -9.48 -6.72
C GLY A 15 8.41 -8.51 -6.36
N LEU A 16 8.17 -7.21 -6.52
CA LEU A 16 9.14 -6.17 -6.19
C LEU A 16 9.52 -6.17 -4.70
N ALA A 17 8.55 -6.35 -3.80
CA ALA A 17 8.80 -6.45 -2.36
C ALA A 17 9.54 -7.74 -1.97
N ARG A 18 9.48 -8.82 -2.76
CA ARG A 18 10.32 -10.01 -2.51
C ARG A 18 11.78 -9.74 -2.80
N ASP A 19 12.05 -8.97 -3.84
CA ASP A 19 13.40 -8.77 -4.37
C ASP A 19 14.09 -7.51 -3.80
N ASN A 20 13.34 -6.62 -3.16
CA ASN A 20 13.83 -5.34 -2.65
C ASN A 20 13.31 -5.08 -1.24
N VAL A 21 14.20 -4.70 -0.32
CA VAL A 21 13.79 -4.14 0.97
C VAL A 21 13.34 -2.70 0.73
N LEU A 22 12.13 -2.38 1.21
CA LEU A 22 11.43 -1.11 1.00
C LEU A 22 11.19 -0.46 2.35
N ASP A 23 11.51 0.83 2.43
CA ASP A 23 11.31 1.62 3.64
C ASP A 23 9.88 2.16 3.76
N LEU A 24 9.15 2.26 2.64
CA LEU A 24 7.77 2.76 2.56
C LEU A 24 7.08 2.19 1.33
N ILE A 25 5.78 1.87 1.45
CA ILE A 25 4.94 1.43 0.34
C ILE A 25 3.69 2.33 0.28
N LEU A 26 3.43 2.91 -0.89
CA LEU A 26 2.16 3.56 -1.20
C LEU A 26 1.31 2.57 -1.99
N MET A 27 0.14 2.19 -1.46
CA MET A 27 -0.67 1.11 -2.00
C MET A 27 -2.04 1.62 -2.45
N ASP A 28 -2.35 1.51 -3.75
CA ASP A 28 -3.71 1.74 -4.21
C ASP A 28 -4.62 0.62 -3.71
N ILE A 29 -5.75 0.98 -3.09
CA ILE A 29 -6.73 -0.01 -2.64
C ILE A 29 -7.51 -0.59 -3.82
N GLN A 30 -7.81 0.23 -4.83
CA GLN A 30 -8.65 -0.15 -5.94
C GLN A 30 -7.80 -0.65 -7.10
N MET A 31 -7.46 -1.94 -7.05
CA MET A 31 -6.74 -2.64 -8.11
C MET A 31 -7.54 -3.83 -8.65
N PRO A 32 -7.41 -4.17 -9.95
CA PRO A 32 -8.02 -5.37 -10.51
C PRO A 32 -7.32 -6.64 -9.99
N ASN A 33 -8.07 -7.74 -9.95
CA ASN A 33 -7.64 -9.08 -9.50
C ASN A 33 -7.37 -9.17 -7.98
N ILE A 34 -6.26 -8.58 -7.52
CA ILE A 34 -5.88 -8.55 -6.11
C ILE A 34 -5.95 -7.10 -5.65
N ASP A 35 -6.84 -6.83 -4.70
CA ASP A 35 -6.98 -5.50 -4.11
C ASP A 35 -5.78 -5.13 -3.22
N GLY A 36 -5.61 -3.82 -2.98
CA GLY A 36 -4.47 -3.32 -2.21
C GLY A 36 -4.42 -3.83 -0.77
N ILE A 37 -5.57 -4.19 -0.18
CA ILE A 37 -5.65 -4.77 1.16
C ILE A 37 -4.96 -6.14 1.15
N ARG A 38 -5.40 -7.02 0.26
CA ARG A 38 -4.85 -8.37 0.15
C ARG A 38 -3.39 -8.36 -0.29
N THR A 39 -3.01 -7.44 -1.18
CA THR A 39 -1.61 -7.22 -1.54
C THR A 39 -0.78 -6.86 -0.31
N SER A 40 -1.26 -5.97 0.55
CA SER A 40 -0.57 -5.54 1.76
C SER A 40 -0.41 -6.69 2.77
N GLU A 41 -1.47 -7.49 2.98
CA GLU A 41 -1.42 -8.69 3.82
C GLU A 41 -0.35 -9.69 3.35
N LEU A 42 -0.18 -9.86 2.04
CA LEU A 42 0.81 -10.75 1.46
C LEU A 42 2.23 -10.18 1.58
N ILE A 43 2.40 -8.87 1.39
CA ILE A 43 3.69 -8.19 1.56
C ILE A 43 4.16 -8.28 3.02
N ARG A 44 3.26 -8.12 4.00
CA ARG A 44 3.62 -8.26 5.44
C ARG A 44 4.12 -9.64 5.82
N GLN A 45 3.78 -10.68 5.05
CA GLN A 45 4.28 -12.04 5.26
C GLN A 45 5.69 -12.25 4.69
N LEU A 46 6.22 -11.29 3.92
CA LEU A 46 7.57 -11.38 3.37
C LEU A 46 8.64 -11.04 4.43
N PRO A 47 9.80 -11.69 4.37
CA PRO A 47 10.96 -11.29 5.16
C PRO A 47 11.25 -9.80 4.94
N HIS A 48 11.63 -9.10 6.01
CA HIS A 48 11.96 -7.66 5.98
C HIS A 48 10.79 -6.68 5.77
N HIS A 49 9.56 -7.17 5.54
CA HIS A 49 8.40 -6.30 5.28
C HIS A 49 7.26 -6.38 6.30
N ASN A 50 7.40 -7.23 7.33
CA ASN A 50 6.40 -7.35 8.40
C ASN A 50 6.07 -6.00 9.06
N SER A 51 7.09 -5.15 9.22
CA SER A 51 6.98 -3.81 9.81
C SER A 51 7.20 -2.67 8.80
N THR A 52 7.23 -2.95 7.49
CA THR A 52 7.31 -1.87 6.49
C THR A 52 6.02 -1.04 6.57
N PRO A 53 6.12 0.30 6.69
CA PRO A 53 4.97 1.17 6.61
C PRO A 53 4.26 1.03 5.25
N ILE A 54 2.97 0.71 5.28
CA ILE A 54 2.11 0.66 4.09
C ILE A 54 1.01 1.71 4.24
N VAL A 55 1.04 2.70 3.36
CA VAL A 55 0.08 3.80 3.32
C VAL A 55 -0.90 3.55 2.17
N ALA A 56 -2.17 3.42 2.52
CA ALA A 56 -3.24 3.26 1.54
C ALA A 56 -3.41 4.53 0.70
N VAL A 57 -3.71 4.41 -0.58
CA VAL A 57 -4.11 5.52 -1.43
C VAL A 57 -5.49 5.19 -1.98
N THR A 58 -6.52 5.93 -1.54
CA THR A 58 -7.92 5.68 -1.94
C THR A 58 -8.54 6.92 -2.58
N ALA A 59 -9.37 6.71 -3.61
CA ALA A 59 -10.18 7.78 -4.21
C ALA A 59 -11.36 8.21 -3.33
N HIS A 60 -11.72 7.41 -2.31
CA HIS A 60 -12.86 7.66 -1.45
C HIS A 60 -12.40 7.67 0.01
N ALA A 61 -11.89 8.82 0.46
CA ALA A 61 -11.67 9.07 1.89
C ALA A 61 -13.00 9.38 2.62
N VAL A 62 -14.04 8.62 2.30
CA VAL A 62 -15.36 8.77 2.93
C VAL A 62 -15.29 8.04 4.27
N SER A 63 -15.62 8.77 5.33
CA SER A 63 -15.69 8.33 6.72
C SER A 63 -16.43 6.99 6.85
N GLY A 64 -15.68 5.88 6.83
CA GLY A 64 -16.22 4.52 6.78
C GLY A 64 -15.19 3.50 6.27
N GLU A 65 -14.45 3.82 5.20
CA GLU A 65 -13.34 2.96 4.74
C GLU A 65 -12.11 3.05 5.66
N ARG A 66 -11.91 4.19 6.32
CA ARG A 66 -10.81 4.42 7.28
C ARG A 66 -10.73 3.31 8.33
N GLU A 67 -11.85 3.01 8.97
CA GLU A 67 -11.88 2.03 10.06
C GLU A 67 -11.56 0.62 9.54
N HIS A 68 -12.01 0.31 8.32
CA HIS A 68 -11.75 -0.98 7.68
C HIS A 68 -10.28 -1.13 7.27
N LEU A 69 -9.67 -0.08 6.71
CA LEU A 69 -8.26 -0.08 6.32
C LEU A 69 -7.31 -0.17 7.52
N LEU A 70 -7.62 0.56 8.59
CA LEU A 70 -6.87 0.47 9.85
C LEU A 70 -7.03 -0.92 10.49
N GLN A 71 -8.23 -1.51 10.45
CA GLN A 71 -8.46 -2.87 10.95
C GLN A 71 -7.75 -3.94 10.11
N ALA A 72 -7.59 -3.71 8.81
CA ALA A 72 -6.84 -4.60 7.91
C ALA A 72 -5.31 -4.48 8.07
N GLY A 73 -4.85 -3.62 8.98
CA GLY A 73 -3.43 -3.47 9.30
C GLY A 73 -2.68 -2.54 8.34
N MET A 74 -3.32 -1.54 7.75
CA MET A 74 -2.62 -0.43 7.11
C MET A 74 -2.19 0.62 8.14
N ASP A 75 -1.02 1.24 7.92
CA ASP A 75 -0.43 2.16 8.89
C ASP A 75 -1.03 3.57 8.78
N ASP A 76 -1.40 3.98 7.57
CA ASP A 76 -2.08 5.26 7.31
C ASP A 76 -2.81 5.22 5.95
N TYR A 77 -3.52 6.29 5.60
CA TYR A 77 -4.17 6.44 4.30
C TYR A 77 -4.10 7.87 3.76
N LEU A 78 -4.04 7.98 2.43
CA LEU A 78 -4.07 9.21 1.65
C LEU A 78 -5.30 9.21 0.74
N ALA A 79 -6.03 10.32 0.74
CA ALA A 79 -7.14 10.57 -0.16
C ALA A 79 -6.61 11.08 -1.52
N LYS A 80 -7.13 10.56 -2.63
CA LYS A 80 -6.94 11.18 -3.95
C LYS A 80 -7.93 12.35 -4.11
N PRO A 81 -7.53 13.49 -4.72
CA PRO A 81 -6.17 13.80 -5.17
C PRO A 81 -5.24 14.09 -3.97
N ILE A 82 -4.00 13.59 -4.05
CA ILE A 82 -2.97 13.88 -3.05
C ILE A 82 -2.55 15.34 -3.25
N ASP A 83 -2.78 16.19 -2.25
CA ASP A 83 -2.29 17.57 -2.29
C ASP A 83 -0.83 17.60 -1.83
N GLU A 84 0.07 18.04 -2.71
CA GLU A 84 1.51 18.15 -2.45
C GLU A 84 1.85 19.27 -1.44
N ARG A 85 0.85 19.99 -0.92
CA ARG A 85 1.01 21.17 -0.06
C ARG A 85 0.51 21.01 1.39
N CYS A 86 0.05 19.83 1.80
CA CYS A 86 -0.44 19.58 3.16
C CYS A 86 0.66 19.21 4.14
#